data_AF-A0A239MIS8-F1
#
_entry.id   AF-A0A239MIS8-F1
#
_cell.length_a   1.000
_cell.length_b   1.000
_cell.length_c   1.000
_cell.angle_alpha   90.00
_cell.angle_beta   90.00
_cell.angle_gamma   90.00
#
_symmetry.space_group_name_H-M   'P 1'
#
loop_
_entity.id
_entity.type
_entity.pdbx_description
1 polymer ?
#
loop_
_entity_poly.entity_id
_entity_poly.type
_entity_poly.pdbx_seq_one_letter_code
_entity_poly.pdbx_strand_id
1 'polypeptide(L)'
;MSNDRTVGGARREYERVADALRHEIEGGAIAAGDQLPTHAELVDRFDVSRATVQKAIKALEGRGYVESAQGKGVFARDWRKSADAHINGNATATAEAGSIELDDAIAEAFEADQVTIDAYCLTAESLNAAIVQQVKRIIRGEIRPSSIHLRLLLPRTDVRLAIPRNVEDIDDERPMQRLSSLSAIHIRALRNLENLVGQGAVPEVRVEVRLVPVTPLHKLYLINGDLALDGMYVVTDNLINVDDATIRIHDVLGVGAKLYPQPRERVELSHEWFNSLWTRLAKPA
;
A
#
# COMPACT_ATOMS: atom_id res chain seq x y z
N MET A 1 13.46 44.33 -14.43
CA MET A 1 12.01 44.10 -14.52
C MET A 1 11.80 42.61 -14.45
N SER A 2 11.09 42.19 -13.41
CA SER A 2 11.03 40.83 -12.89
C SER A 2 10.19 39.89 -13.74
N ASN A 3 10.66 38.67 -13.96
CA ASN A 3 9.79 37.51 -14.15
C ASN A 3 10.51 36.24 -13.66
N ASP A 4 10.41 35.97 -12.36
CA ASP A 4 10.84 34.69 -11.76
C ASP A 4 9.87 34.27 -10.64
N ARG A 5 8.61 34.02 -11.05
CA ARG A 5 7.60 33.36 -10.21
C ARG A 5 6.63 32.62 -11.12
N THR A 6 6.90 31.37 -11.50
CA THR A 6 5.80 30.55 -12.06
C THR A 6 5.99 29.03 -12.10
N VAL A 7 7.20 28.49 -11.95
CA VAL A 7 7.37 27.03 -12.14
C VAL A 7 6.94 26.21 -10.90
N GLY A 8 7.03 26.78 -9.69
CA GLY A 8 6.63 26.11 -8.44
C GLY A 8 5.14 26.26 -8.05
N GLY A 9 4.49 27.36 -8.44
CA GLY A 9 3.09 27.66 -8.09
C GLY A 9 2.10 26.79 -8.87
N ALA A 10 2.29 26.72 -10.20
CA ALA A 10 1.42 25.94 -11.07
C ALA A 10 1.47 24.42 -10.77
N ARG A 11 2.60 23.92 -10.22
CA ARG A 11 2.73 22.51 -9.79
C ARG A 11 1.89 22.23 -8.54
N ARG A 12 1.91 23.13 -7.56
CA ARG A 12 1.11 22.98 -6.33
C ARG A 12 -0.39 23.21 -6.56
N GLU A 13 -0.76 24.05 -7.53
CA GLU A 13 -2.16 24.39 -7.78
C GLU A 13 -2.95 23.27 -8.47
N TYR A 14 -2.38 22.58 -9.46
CA TYR A 14 -3.10 21.46 -10.08
C TYR A 14 -3.22 20.26 -9.13
N GLU A 15 -2.22 20.04 -8.27
CA GLU A 15 -2.24 19.01 -7.23
C GLU A 15 -3.37 19.25 -6.23
N ARG A 16 -3.53 20.50 -5.75
CA ARG A 16 -4.65 20.89 -4.88
C ARG A 16 -6.02 20.64 -5.51
N VAL A 17 -6.19 20.96 -6.80
CA VAL A 17 -7.46 20.73 -7.53
C VAL A 17 -7.70 19.23 -7.71
N ALA A 18 -6.66 18.46 -8.06
CA ALA A 18 -6.76 17.02 -8.20
C ALA A 18 -7.14 16.35 -6.87
N ASP A 19 -6.50 16.74 -5.76
CA ASP A 19 -6.79 16.17 -4.45
C ASP A 19 -8.19 16.52 -3.95
N ALA A 20 -8.68 17.74 -4.18
CA ALA A 20 -10.05 18.11 -3.81
C ALA A 20 -11.09 17.25 -4.55
N LEU A 21 -10.93 17.13 -5.88
CA LEU A 21 -11.81 16.29 -6.70
C LEU A 21 -11.69 14.80 -6.33
N ARG A 22 -10.47 14.32 -6.00
CA ARG A 22 -10.25 12.97 -5.51
C ARG A 22 -11.02 12.70 -4.22
N HIS A 23 -10.95 13.60 -3.24
CA HIS A 23 -11.69 13.44 -1.98
C HIS A 23 -13.21 13.47 -2.20
N GLU A 24 -13.70 14.25 -3.17
CA GLU A 24 -15.12 14.25 -3.55
C GLU A 24 -15.55 12.91 -4.17
N ILE A 25 -14.69 12.29 -4.99
CA ILE A 25 -14.93 10.98 -5.59
C ILE A 25 -14.80 9.85 -4.56
N GLU A 26 -13.78 9.88 -3.70
CA GLU A 26 -13.55 8.92 -2.62
C GLU A 26 -14.65 9.00 -1.55
N GLY A 27 -15.07 10.22 -1.22
CA GLY A 27 -16.14 10.52 -0.27
C GLY A 27 -17.55 10.35 -0.82
N GLY A 28 -17.70 10.04 -2.12
CA GLY A 28 -18.98 9.76 -2.76
C GLY A 28 -19.84 10.99 -3.05
N ALA A 29 -19.30 12.20 -2.93
CA ALA A 29 -19.96 13.43 -3.39
C ALA A 29 -20.04 13.49 -4.93
N ILE A 30 -19.11 12.79 -5.62
CA ILE A 30 -19.16 12.49 -7.04
C ILE A 30 -19.11 10.96 -7.17
N ALA A 31 -20.22 10.31 -7.51
CA ALA A 31 -20.30 8.86 -7.58
C ALA A 31 -19.66 8.31 -8.87
N ALA A 32 -19.31 7.02 -8.87
CA ALA A 32 -18.81 6.36 -10.07
C ALA A 32 -19.87 6.42 -11.20
N GLY A 33 -19.45 6.86 -12.38
CA GLY A 33 -20.32 7.14 -13.52
C GLY A 33 -20.84 8.58 -13.58
N ASP A 34 -20.70 9.37 -12.51
CA ASP A 34 -21.10 10.78 -12.52
C ASP A 34 -20.15 11.62 -13.36
N GLN A 35 -20.71 12.64 -14.01
CA GLN A 35 -19.94 13.62 -14.74
C GLN A 35 -19.31 14.62 -13.76
N LEU A 36 -18.00 14.85 -13.87
CA LEU A 36 -17.33 15.92 -13.16
C LEU A 36 -17.85 17.30 -13.62
N PRO A 37 -17.75 18.33 -12.77
CA PRO A 37 -17.96 19.71 -13.22
C PRO A 37 -17.09 20.01 -14.44
N THR A 38 -17.63 20.79 -15.37
CA THR A 38 -16.98 21.15 -16.62
C THR A 38 -15.69 21.93 -16.36
N HIS A 39 -14.81 22.00 -17.35
CA HIS A 39 -13.56 22.75 -17.23
C HIS A 39 -13.80 24.24 -16.88
N ALA A 40 -14.88 24.84 -17.37
CA ALA A 40 -15.23 26.22 -17.05
C ALA A 40 -15.64 26.35 -15.57
N GLU A 41 -16.50 25.45 -15.09
CA GLU A 41 -16.93 25.43 -13.70
C GLU A 41 -15.77 25.15 -12.74
N LEU A 42 -14.81 24.29 -13.12
CA LEU A 42 -13.63 24.02 -12.31
C LEU A 42 -12.64 25.20 -12.29
N VAL A 43 -12.50 25.92 -13.40
CA VAL A 43 -11.70 27.16 -13.46
C VAL A 43 -12.27 28.19 -12.48
N ASP A 44 -13.59 28.41 -12.53
CA ASP A 44 -14.27 29.38 -11.67
C ASP A 44 -14.29 28.93 -10.20
N ARG A 45 -14.52 27.64 -9.94
CA ARG A 45 -14.60 27.07 -8.58
C ARG A 45 -13.28 27.12 -7.83
N PHE A 46 -12.17 26.82 -8.51
CA PHE A 46 -10.86 26.69 -7.87
C PHE A 46 -9.97 27.92 -8.05
N ASP A 47 -10.41 28.91 -8.83
CA ASP A 47 -9.68 30.13 -9.21
C ASP A 47 -8.29 29.80 -9.77
N VAL A 48 -8.27 28.99 -10.83
CA VAL A 48 -7.04 28.52 -11.46
C VAL A 48 -7.12 28.60 -12.98
N SER A 49 -5.96 28.58 -13.64
CA SER A 49 -5.91 28.56 -15.10
C SER A 49 -6.56 27.28 -15.67
N ARG A 50 -7.11 27.38 -16.89
CA ARG A 50 -7.62 26.22 -17.63
C ARG A 50 -6.55 25.13 -17.83
N ALA A 51 -5.29 25.52 -17.99
CA ALA A 51 -4.17 24.58 -18.10
C ALA A 51 -3.93 23.81 -16.78
N THR A 52 -4.13 24.46 -15.63
CA THR A 52 -4.06 23.85 -14.30
C THR A 52 -5.18 22.82 -14.12
N VAL A 53 -6.42 23.15 -14.49
CA VAL A 53 -7.56 22.20 -14.46
C VAL A 53 -7.32 21.00 -15.37
N GLN A 54 -6.85 21.22 -16.59
CA GLN A 54 -6.51 20.13 -17.51
C GLN A 54 -5.43 19.21 -16.95
N LYS A 55 -4.43 19.78 -16.27
CA LYS A 55 -3.36 19.01 -15.64
C LYS A 55 -3.86 18.22 -14.43
N ALA A 56 -4.78 18.78 -13.64
CA ALA A 56 -5.43 18.09 -12.51
C ALA A 56 -6.27 16.90 -12.99
N ILE A 57 -7.10 17.11 -14.02
CA ILE A 57 -7.91 16.04 -14.63
C ILE A 57 -7.00 14.94 -15.19
N LYS A 58 -5.95 15.29 -15.95
CA LYS A 58 -4.98 14.31 -16.44
C LYS A 58 -4.30 13.51 -15.33
N ALA A 59 -4.00 14.15 -14.20
CA ALA A 59 -3.41 13.48 -13.05
C ALA A 59 -4.39 12.47 -12.41
N LEU A 60 -5.68 12.80 -12.36
CA LEU A 60 -6.73 11.88 -11.88
C LEU A 60 -7.00 10.73 -12.85
N GLU A 61 -6.98 11.01 -14.16
CA GLU A 61 -7.07 9.97 -15.19
C GLU A 61 -5.90 8.99 -15.09
N GLY A 62 -4.68 9.51 -14.95
CA GLY A 62 -3.47 8.70 -14.78
C GLY A 62 -3.45 7.87 -13.50
N ARG A 63 -4.28 8.20 -12.52
CA ARG A 63 -4.46 7.45 -11.27
C ARG A 63 -5.73 6.60 -11.25
N GLY A 64 -6.47 6.56 -12.35
CA GLY A 64 -7.67 5.72 -12.48
C GLY A 64 -8.92 6.24 -11.75
N TYR A 65 -8.95 7.50 -11.29
CA TYR A 65 -10.12 8.07 -10.63
C TYR A 65 -11.19 8.58 -11.60
N VAL A 66 -10.80 8.97 -12.81
CA VAL A 66 -11.72 9.53 -13.82
C VAL A 66 -11.35 9.07 -15.23
N GLU A 67 -12.26 9.22 -16.18
CA GLU A 67 -12.03 8.99 -17.62
C GLU A 67 -12.67 10.09 -18.49
N SER A 68 -11.95 10.59 -19.48
CA SER A 68 -12.51 11.49 -20.50
C SER A 68 -13.21 10.72 -21.60
N ALA A 69 -14.47 11.07 -21.86
CA ALA A 69 -15.19 10.68 -23.08
C ALA A 69 -15.17 11.85 -24.07
N GLN A 70 -14.54 11.63 -25.23
CA GLN A 70 -14.35 12.66 -26.25
C GLN A 70 -15.69 13.33 -26.63
N GLY A 71 -15.79 14.65 -26.41
CA GLY A 71 -16.97 15.46 -26.71
C GLY A 71 -18.12 15.32 -25.71
N LYS A 72 -18.01 14.48 -24.67
CA LYS A 72 -19.08 14.21 -23.70
C LYS A 72 -18.75 14.64 -22.27
N GLY A 73 -17.47 14.84 -21.94
CA GLY A 73 -17.04 15.31 -20.62
C GLY A 73 -16.10 14.32 -19.93
N VAL A 74 -15.90 14.52 -18.64
CA VAL A 74 -15.04 13.70 -17.77
C VAL A 74 -15.94 13.01 -16.75
N PHE A 75 -15.79 11.72 -16.58
CA PHE A 75 -16.65 10.90 -15.73
C PHE A 75 -15.83 10.24 -14.63
N ALA A 76 -16.36 10.18 -13.41
CA ALA A 76 -15.74 9.48 -12.31
C ALA A 76 -15.76 7.98 -12.55
N ARG A 77 -14.63 7.31 -12.33
CA ARG A 77 -14.52 5.86 -12.43
C ARG A 77 -14.82 5.22 -11.09
N ASP A 78 -15.17 3.94 -11.14
CA ASP A 78 -15.12 3.08 -9.97
C ASP A 78 -13.64 2.85 -9.62
N TRP A 79 -13.07 3.81 -8.87
CA TRP A 79 -11.66 3.80 -8.46
C TRP A 79 -11.35 2.60 -7.56
N ARG A 80 -12.36 2.05 -6.87
CA ARG A 80 -12.26 0.79 -6.11
C ARG A 80 -12.04 -0.41 -7.03
N LYS A 81 -12.67 -0.44 -8.21
CA LYS A 81 -12.37 -1.44 -9.26
C LYS A 81 -11.07 -1.15 -10.03
N SER A 82 -10.60 0.10 -10.00
CA SER A 82 -9.32 0.48 -10.63
C SER A 82 -8.11 0.21 -9.73
N ALA A 83 -8.31 0.07 -8.41
CA ALA A 83 -7.33 -0.49 -7.48
C ALA A 83 -6.94 -1.93 -7.84
N ASP A 84 -7.85 -2.70 -8.44
CA ASP A 84 -7.58 -4.03 -8.99
C ASP A 84 -6.73 -4.00 -10.29
N ALA A 85 -6.51 -2.82 -10.90
CA ALA A 85 -5.96 -2.70 -12.25
C ALA A 85 -4.68 -1.84 -12.40
N HIS A 86 -4.20 -1.12 -11.37
CA HIS A 86 -3.06 -0.18 -11.48
C HIS A 86 -1.74 -0.66 -10.87
N ILE A 87 -1.45 -1.95 -11.03
CA ILE A 87 -0.15 -2.62 -10.77
C ILE A 87 1.05 -2.01 -11.53
N ASN A 88 0.92 -0.94 -12.34
CA ASN A 88 2.02 -0.41 -13.14
C ASN A 88 2.06 1.13 -13.24
N GLY A 89 3.09 1.77 -12.65
CA GLY A 89 3.77 2.92 -13.28
C GLY A 89 3.81 4.28 -12.55
N ASN A 90 4.80 4.45 -11.66
CA ASN A 90 5.63 5.65 -11.38
C ASN A 90 5.04 7.06 -11.13
N ALA A 91 5.34 7.54 -9.90
CA ALA A 91 6.14 8.75 -9.57
C ALA A 91 5.46 10.07 -9.10
N THR A 92 5.55 10.29 -7.77
CA THR A 92 6.07 11.46 -7.02
C THR A 92 5.40 12.86 -7.04
N ALA A 93 4.97 13.32 -5.85
CA ALA A 93 5.73 14.23 -4.96
C ALA A 93 4.87 15.26 -4.19
N THR A 94 4.36 14.86 -3.03
CA THR A 94 4.69 15.63 -1.82
C THR A 94 5.44 14.67 -0.92
N ALA A 95 6.77 14.62 -1.05
CA ALA A 95 7.60 14.03 -0.03
C ALA A 95 7.36 14.84 1.25
N GLU A 96 6.52 14.32 2.14
CA GLU A 96 6.64 14.68 3.54
C GLU A 96 8.05 14.26 3.94
N ALA A 97 8.86 15.22 4.37
CA ALA A 97 10.27 15.00 4.66
C ALA A 97 10.44 13.75 5.54
N GLY A 98 11.00 12.68 4.95
CA GLY A 98 11.32 11.45 5.66
C GLY A 98 10.42 10.23 5.40
N SER A 99 9.31 10.29 4.67
CA SER A 99 8.56 9.06 4.34
C SER A 99 9.23 8.27 3.20
N ILE A 100 9.24 6.93 3.30
CA ILE A 100 9.79 6.00 2.30
C ILE A 100 8.66 5.12 1.77
N GLU A 101 8.62 4.92 0.45
CA GLU A 101 7.72 3.93 -0.16
C GLU A 101 8.28 2.52 0.02
N LEU A 102 7.43 1.56 0.36
CA LEU A 102 7.87 0.18 0.60
C LEU A 102 8.51 -0.42 -0.66
N ASP A 103 7.94 -0.14 -1.84
CA ASP A 103 8.43 -0.65 -3.11
C ASP A 103 9.88 -0.23 -3.38
N ASP A 104 10.21 1.03 -3.06
CA ASP A 104 11.57 1.57 -3.23
C ASP A 104 12.55 0.92 -2.25
N ALA A 105 12.15 0.80 -0.97
CA ALA A 105 12.99 0.16 0.05
C ALA A 105 13.27 -1.31 -0.25
N ILE A 106 12.26 -2.04 -0.75
CA ILE A 106 12.41 -3.44 -1.15
C ILE A 106 13.25 -3.54 -2.43
N ALA A 107 13.10 -2.62 -3.40
CA ALA A 107 13.94 -2.60 -4.58
C ALA A 107 15.41 -2.40 -4.22
N GLU A 108 15.72 -1.47 -3.32
CA GLU A 108 17.07 -1.22 -2.81
C GLU A 108 17.62 -2.42 -2.04
N ALA A 109 16.79 -3.05 -1.19
CA ALA A 109 17.19 -4.23 -0.42
C ALA A 109 17.66 -5.40 -1.30
N PHE A 110 16.99 -5.59 -2.44
CA PHE A 110 17.25 -6.68 -3.38
C PHE A 110 18.48 -6.44 -4.28
N GLU A 111 19.13 -5.27 -4.20
CA GLU A 111 20.46 -5.05 -4.80
C GLU A 111 21.58 -5.71 -3.98
N ALA A 112 21.32 -6.05 -2.71
CA ALA A 112 22.29 -6.71 -1.85
C ALA A 112 22.49 -8.19 -2.24
N ASP A 113 23.69 -8.73 -1.94
CA ASP A 113 23.96 -10.16 -2.12
C ASP A 113 23.09 -11.03 -1.22
N GLN A 114 22.88 -10.62 0.03
CA GLN A 114 22.04 -11.32 1.00
C GLN A 114 20.86 -10.43 1.39
N VAL A 115 19.64 -10.91 1.12
CA VAL A 115 18.40 -10.19 1.42
C VAL A 115 17.76 -10.77 2.66
N THR A 116 17.54 -9.94 3.69
CA THR A 116 16.79 -10.34 4.89
C THR A 116 15.65 -9.36 5.14
N ILE A 117 14.44 -9.87 5.33
CA ILE A 117 13.27 -9.04 5.61
C ILE A 117 12.42 -9.68 6.72
N ASP A 118 12.26 -8.97 7.82
CA ASP A 118 11.29 -9.29 8.84
C ASP A 118 10.09 -8.36 8.71
N ALA A 119 8.87 -8.89 8.69
CA ALA A 119 7.67 -8.10 8.53
C ALA A 119 6.63 -8.42 9.60
N TYR A 120 6.18 -7.39 10.31
CA TYR A 120 5.01 -7.45 11.19
C TYR A 120 3.87 -6.64 10.55
N CYS A 121 2.79 -7.31 10.14
CA CYS A 121 1.68 -6.66 9.43
C CYS A 121 0.38 -7.50 9.50
N LEU A 122 -0.71 -7.01 8.92
CA LEU A 122 -2.00 -7.72 8.93
C LEU A 122 -2.06 -8.87 7.90
N THR A 123 -1.69 -8.61 6.65
CA THR A 123 -1.90 -9.54 5.52
C THR A 123 -0.67 -9.87 4.69
N ALA A 124 0.45 -9.16 4.86
CA ALA A 124 1.62 -9.19 3.96
C ALA A 124 1.35 -8.79 2.50
N GLU A 125 0.19 -8.22 2.19
CA GLU A 125 -0.21 -7.81 0.84
C GLU A 125 0.79 -6.84 0.19
N SER A 126 1.11 -5.73 0.88
CA SER A 126 2.04 -4.72 0.36
C SER A 126 3.45 -5.26 0.14
N LEU A 127 3.94 -6.11 1.06
CA LEU A 127 5.25 -6.75 0.93
C LEU A 127 5.28 -7.69 -0.28
N ASN A 128 4.23 -8.50 -0.45
CA ASN A 128 4.10 -9.38 -1.60
C ASN A 128 4.11 -8.60 -2.92
N ALA A 129 3.38 -7.48 -3.00
CA ALA A 129 3.37 -6.63 -4.18
C ALA A 129 4.78 -6.10 -4.54
N ALA A 130 5.51 -5.60 -3.55
CA ALA A 130 6.88 -5.11 -3.72
C ALA A 130 7.85 -6.21 -4.18
N ILE A 131 7.78 -7.39 -3.55
CA ILE A 131 8.66 -8.53 -3.86
C ILE A 131 8.38 -9.11 -5.25
N VAL A 132 7.11 -9.15 -5.70
CA VAL A 132 6.77 -9.65 -7.04
C VAL A 132 7.51 -8.89 -8.14
N GLN A 133 7.77 -7.59 -7.96
CA GLN A 133 8.57 -6.82 -8.91
C GLN A 133 10.03 -7.28 -8.91
N GLN A 134 10.60 -7.57 -7.74
CA GLN A 134 11.98 -8.05 -7.62
C GLN A 134 12.16 -9.45 -8.21
N VAL A 135 11.18 -10.34 -8.05
CA VAL A 135 11.17 -11.67 -8.69
C VAL A 135 11.29 -11.55 -10.21
N LYS A 136 10.58 -10.59 -10.83
CA LYS A 136 10.70 -10.35 -12.29
C LYS A 136 12.12 -9.94 -12.67
N ARG A 137 12.77 -9.10 -11.86
CA ARG A 137 14.15 -8.63 -12.07
C ARG A 137 15.16 -9.78 -11.91
N ILE A 138 14.98 -10.65 -10.92
CA ILE A 138 15.77 -11.87 -10.73
C ILE A 138 15.66 -12.79 -11.94
N ILE A 139 14.44 -13.06 -12.41
CA ILE A 139 14.20 -13.94 -13.58
C ILE A 139 14.83 -13.37 -14.85
N ARG A 140 14.84 -12.04 -15.01
CA ARG A 140 15.53 -11.34 -16.12
C ARG A 140 17.05 -11.27 -15.95
N GLY A 141 17.58 -11.69 -14.80
CA GLY A 141 19.00 -11.64 -14.47
C GLY A 141 19.54 -10.24 -14.21
N GLU A 142 18.66 -9.27 -13.93
CA GLU A 142 19.00 -7.87 -13.62
C GLU A 142 19.62 -7.76 -12.22
N ILE A 143 19.15 -8.59 -11.28
CA ILE A 143 19.66 -8.74 -9.91
C ILE A 143 19.87 -10.23 -9.60
N ARG A 144 20.81 -10.54 -8.71
CA ARG A 144 21.25 -11.92 -8.42
C ARG A 144 21.66 -12.11 -6.96
N PRO A 145 20.70 -12.02 -6.01
CA PRO A 145 21.03 -12.29 -4.61
C PRO A 145 21.48 -13.75 -4.45
N SER A 146 22.46 -13.97 -3.56
CA SER A 146 22.89 -15.29 -3.13
C SER A 146 21.91 -15.92 -2.12
N SER A 147 21.18 -15.09 -1.35
CA SER A 147 20.12 -15.56 -0.45
C SER A 147 18.95 -14.58 -0.27
N ILE A 148 17.75 -15.13 -0.01
CA ILE A 148 16.55 -14.37 0.37
C ILE A 148 15.89 -15.02 1.58
N HIS A 149 15.92 -14.34 2.73
CA HIS A 149 15.29 -14.81 3.97
C HIS A 149 14.17 -13.87 4.41
N LEU A 150 12.95 -14.42 4.52
CA LEU A 150 11.77 -13.70 5.00
C LEU A 150 11.26 -14.29 6.31
N ARG A 151 10.98 -13.44 7.30
CA ARG A 151 10.21 -13.82 8.50
C ARG A 151 8.96 -12.96 8.60
N LEU A 152 7.79 -13.59 8.52
CA LEU A 152 6.50 -12.92 8.56
C LEU A 152 5.82 -13.17 9.89
N LEU A 153 5.42 -12.09 10.56
CA LEU A 153 4.70 -12.09 11.81
C LEU A 153 3.32 -11.49 11.58
N LEU A 154 2.30 -12.35 11.48
CA LEU A 154 0.93 -11.99 11.12
C LEU A 154 -0.03 -12.25 12.29
N PRO A 155 -1.19 -11.58 12.38
CA PRO A 155 -2.14 -11.87 13.44
C PRO A 155 -2.75 -13.26 13.27
N ARG A 156 -3.03 -13.90 14.40
CA ARG A 156 -3.92 -15.05 14.48
C ARG A 156 -5.34 -14.61 14.20
N THR A 157 -6.05 -15.34 13.34
CA THR A 157 -7.46 -15.06 13.02
C THR A 157 -8.45 -15.91 13.81
N ASP A 158 -7.95 -16.83 14.65
CA ASP A 158 -8.74 -17.64 15.60
C ASP A 158 -8.85 -17.00 16.99
N VAL A 159 -8.41 -15.75 17.13
CA VAL A 159 -8.55 -14.94 18.35
C VAL A 159 -9.31 -13.65 18.03
N ARG A 160 -9.87 -13.02 19.06
CA ARG A 160 -10.60 -11.76 18.94
C ARG A 160 -9.62 -10.60 18.76
N LEU A 161 -9.53 -10.07 17.55
CA LEU A 161 -8.78 -8.85 17.25
C LEU A 161 -9.64 -7.60 17.48
N ALA A 162 -9.01 -6.45 17.72
CA ALA A 162 -9.72 -5.17 17.78
C ALA A 162 -10.16 -4.69 16.39
N ILE A 163 -9.39 -5.03 15.34
CA ILE A 163 -9.63 -4.75 13.92
C ILE A 163 -9.08 -5.90 13.05
N PRO A 164 -9.67 -6.18 11.88
CA PRO A 164 -10.90 -5.59 11.37
C PRO A 164 -12.14 -6.14 12.08
N ARG A 165 -13.21 -5.36 12.11
CA ARG A 165 -14.45 -5.73 12.82
C ARG A 165 -15.67 -5.03 12.27
N ASN A 166 -16.83 -5.69 12.24
CA ASN A 166 -18.09 -5.04 11.89
C ASN A 166 -18.45 -3.94 12.91
N VAL A 167 -18.95 -2.81 12.41
CA VAL A 167 -19.29 -1.62 13.21
C VAL A 167 -20.54 -1.84 14.06
N GLU A 168 -21.49 -2.63 13.58
CA GLU A 168 -22.80 -2.85 14.19
C GLU A 168 -22.88 -4.17 14.95
N ASP A 169 -22.29 -5.23 14.40
CA ASP A 169 -22.24 -6.55 15.03
C ASP A 169 -20.80 -6.93 15.38
N ILE A 170 -20.51 -6.78 16.66
CA ILE A 170 -19.20 -7.00 17.25
C ILE A 170 -18.73 -8.46 17.13
N ASP A 171 -19.65 -9.41 16.97
CA ASP A 171 -19.37 -10.85 16.91
C ASP A 171 -19.52 -11.42 15.47
N ASP A 172 -19.77 -10.56 14.47
CA ASP A 172 -19.75 -10.94 13.05
C ASP A 172 -18.35 -11.44 12.64
N GLU A 173 -18.30 -12.70 12.21
CA GLU A 173 -17.05 -13.38 11.84
C GLU A 173 -16.53 -13.00 10.45
N ARG A 174 -17.39 -12.46 9.56
CA ARG A 174 -17.05 -12.18 8.15
C ARG A 174 -15.79 -11.30 7.97
N PRO A 175 -15.57 -10.22 8.76
CA PRO A 175 -14.34 -9.42 8.66
C PRO A 175 -13.08 -10.22 8.98
N MET A 176 -13.15 -11.12 9.97
CA MET A 176 -12.04 -11.99 10.35
C MET A 176 -11.80 -13.11 9.34
N GLN A 177 -12.86 -13.67 8.77
CA GLN A 177 -12.78 -14.64 7.67
C GLN A 177 -12.15 -14.02 6.41
N ARG A 178 -12.49 -12.75 6.10
CA ARG A 178 -11.85 -11.97 5.04
C ARG A 178 -10.36 -11.77 5.32
N LEU A 179 -9.99 -11.32 6.52
CA LEU A 179 -8.59 -11.15 6.92
C LEU A 179 -7.82 -12.47 6.76
N SER A 180 -8.37 -13.57 7.26
CA SER A 180 -7.76 -14.91 7.15
C SER A 180 -7.53 -15.31 5.70
N SER A 181 -8.53 -15.09 4.84
CA SER A 181 -8.46 -15.39 3.41
C SER A 181 -7.38 -14.57 2.70
N LEU A 182 -7.33 -13.25 2.95
CA LEU A 182 -6.31 -12.36 2.38
C LEU A 182 -4.90 -12.77 2.83
N SER A 183 -4.69 -12.99 4.13
CA SER A 183 -3.41 -13.44 4.66
C SER A 183 -2.97 -14.77 4.05
N ALA A 184 -3.87 -15.75 3.92
CA ALA A 184 -3.55 -17.03 3.32
C ALA A 184 -3.09 -16.92 1.85
N ILE A 185 -3.72 -16.04 1.06
CA ILE A 185 -3.35 -15.79 -0.34
C ILE A 185 -1.91 -15.24 -0.43
N HIS A 186 -1.59 -14.22 0.37
CA HIS A 186 -0.27 -13.59 0.30
C HIS A 186 0.84 -14.42 0.93
N ILE A 187 0.55 -15.17 2.00
CA ILE A 187 1.50 -16.16 2.56
C ILE A 187 1.87 -17.19 1.48
N ARG A 188 0.88 -17.72 0.76
CA ARG A 188 1.13 -18.69 -0.32
C ARG A 188 1.95 -18.07 -1.45
N ALA A 189 1.62 -16.85 -1.85
CA ALA A 189 2.37 -16.13 -2.88
C ALA A 189 3.83 -15.90 -2.50
N LEU A 190 4.10 -15.52 -1.25
CA LEU A 190 5.47 -15.33 -0.74
C LEU A 190 6.23 -16.65 -0.60
N ARG A 191 5.59 -17.74 -0.15
CA ARG A 191 6.25 -19.07 -0.12
C ARG A 191 6.68 -19.56 -1.51
N ASN A 192 6.02 -19.11 -2.59
CA ASN A 192 6.45 -19.45 -3.95
C ASN A 192 7.84 -18.92 -4.34
N LEU A 193 8.43 -18.01 -3.56
CA LEU A 193 9.82 -17.57 -3.75
C LEU A 193 10.81 -18.74 -3.66
N GLU A 194 10.49 -19.78 -2.87
CA GLU A 194 11.33 -20.97 -2.74
C GLU A 194 11.54 -21.70 -4.07
N ASN A 195 10.65 -21.49 -5.04
CA ASN A 195 10.80 -22.03 -6.40
C ASN A 195 12.02 -21.44 -7.15
N LEU A 196 12.52 -20.26 -6.75
CA LEU A 196 13.72 -19.66 -7.35
C LEU A 196 14.97 -20.55 -7.15
N VAL A 197 14.99 -21.36 -6.08
CA VAL A 197 16.05 -22.35 -5.83
C VAL A 197 16.01 -23.44 -6.89
N GLY A 198 14.82 -24.03 -7.13
CA GLY A 198 14.64 -25.07 -8.16
C GLY A 198 14.91 -24.57 -9.58
N GLN A 199 14.76 -23.27 -9.83
CA GLN A 199 15.08 -22.62 -11.10
C GLN A 199 16.57 -22.25 -11.24
N GLY A 200 17.37 -22.42 -10.18
CA GLY A 200 18.78 -21.99 -10.14
C GLY A 200 18.95 -20.48 -10.19
N ALA A 201 17.91 -19.71 -9.90
CA ALA A 201 17.91 -18.25 -9.96
C ALA A 201 18.47 -17.61 -8.68
N VAL A 202 18.23 -18.24 -7.52
CA VAL A 202 18.75 -17.84 -6.20
C VAL A 202 19.19 -19.10 -5.46
N PRO A 203 20.44 -19.20 -4.96
CA PRO A 203 20.94 -20.39 -4.27
C PRO A 203 20.18 -20.78 -3.01
N GLU A 204 19.77 -19.81 -2.18
CA GLU A 204 19.09 -20.05 -0.92
C GLU A 204 17.86 -19.14 -0.77
N VAL A 205 16.70 -19.72 -0.50
CA VAL A 205 15.48 -18.97 -0.17
C VAL A 205 14.81 -19.62 1.03
N ARG A 206 14.43 -18.80 2.02
CA ARG A 206 13.72 -19.25 3.22
C ARG A 206 12.57 -18.31 3.53
N VAL A 207 11.35 -18.84 3.64
CA VAL A 207 10.17 -18.04 4.02
C VAL A 207 9.52 -18.65 5.25
N GLU A 208 9.73 -18.02 6.40
CA GLU A 208 9.13 -18.43 7.67
C GLU A 208 7.93 -17.55 8.02
N VAL A 209 6.83 -18.17 8.43
CA VAL A 209 5.62 -17.45 8.83
C VAL A 209 5.20 -17.92 10.21
N ARG A 210 4.96 -16.96 11.11
CA ARG A 210 4.37 -17.20 12.43
C ARG A 210 3.19 -16.27 12.68
N LEU A 211 2.21 -16.80 13.41
CA LEU A 211 1.00 -16.10 13.81
C LEU A 211 1.06 -15.67 15.27
N VAL A 212 0.64 -14.45 15.57
CA VAL A 212 0.64 -13.87 16.92
C VAL A 212 -0.77 -13.55 17.42
N PRO A 213 -1.08 -13.76 18.71
CA PRO A 213 -2.39 -13.44 19.28
C PRO A 213 -2.49 -11.95 19.67
N VAL A 214 -2.05 -11.04 18.81
CA VAL A 214 -2.15 -9.59 19.05
C VAL A 214 -2.76 -8.90 17.83
N THR A 215 -3.44 -7.77 18.06
CA THR A 215 -3.92 -6.91 16.98
C THR A 215 -2.80 -5.98 16.52
N PRO A 216 -2.34 -6.06 15.26
CA PRO A 216 -1.38 -5.12 14.72
C PRO A 216 -1.98 -3.72 14.61
N LEU A 217 -1.35 -2.75 15.28
CA LEU A 217 -1.72 -1.32 15.22
C LEU A 217 -0.72 -0.49 14.39
N HIS A 218 0.37 -1.11 13.97
CA HIS A 218 1.31 -0.59 12.99
C HIS A 218 1.80 -1.73 12.09
N LYS A 219 2.45 -1.36 10.98
CA LYS A 219 3.31 -2.23 10.18
C LYS A 219 4.76 -1.90 10.48
N LEU A 220 5.58 -2.93 10.61
CA LEU A 220 7.03 -2.83 10.78
C LEU A 220 7.72 -3.71 9.74
N TYR A 221 8.68 -3.14 9.02
CA TYR A 221 9.58 -3.87 8.14
C TYR A 221 11.02 -3.65 8.61
N LEU A 222 11.73 -4.73 8.92
CA LEU A 222 13.16 -4.72 9.20
C LEU A 222 13.86 -5.30 7.99
N ILE A 223 14.69 -4.50 7.35
CA ILE A 223 15.27 -4.80 6.04
C ILE A 223 16.79 -4.81 6.20
N ASN A 224 17.41 -5.90 5.75
CA ASN A 224 18.86 -6.12 5.71
C ASN A 224 19.61 -5.86 7.03
N GLY A 225 18.89 -5.90 8.16
CA GLY A 225 19.43 -5.71 9.50
C GLY A 225 19.62 -4.24 9.92
N ASP A 226 19.65 -3.29 8.99
CA ASP A 226 20.06 -1.91 9.24
C ASP A 226 18.95 -0.87 8.98
N LEU A 227 17.87 -1.23 8.30
CA LEU A 227 16.71 -0.37 8.07
C LEU A 227 15.48 -0.89 8.80
N ALA A 228 14.82 -0.02 9.55
CA ALA A 228 13.50 -0.27 10.14
C ALA A 228 12.50 0.77 9.63
N LEU A 229 11.45 0.31 8.97
CA LEU A 229 10.35 1.13 8.46
C LEU A 229 9.08 0.87 9.26
N ASP A 230 8.53 1.92 9.87
CA ASP A 230 7.30 1.85 10.66
C ASP A 230 6.18 2.65 10.00
N GLY A 231 4.95 2.13 10.05
CA GLY A 231 3.76 2.85 9.61
C GLY A 231 2.56 2.54 10.48
N MET A 232 1.92 3.57 11.01
CA MET A 232 0.73 3.43 11.83
C MET A 232 -0.47 2.98 10.97
N TYR A 233 -1.24 2.04 11.49
CA TYR A 233 -2.55 1.75 10.93
C TYR A 233 -3.56 2.78 11.44
N VAL A 234 -4.05 3.63 10.53
CA VAL A 234 -5.15 4.53 10.82
C VAL A 234 -6.45 3.74 10.68
N VAL A 235 -7.17 3.61 11.80
CA VAL A 235 -8.48 2.96 11.82
C VAL A 235 -9.50 3.84 11.11
N THR A 236 -10.25 3.25 10.20
CA THR A 236 -11.30 3.92 9.43
C THR A 236 -12.46 2.98 9.20
N ASP A 237 -13.60 3.54 8.78
CA ASP A 237 -14.75 2.76 8.37
C ASP A 237 -14.61 2.40 6.89
N ASN A 238 -14.64 1.11 6.59
CA ASN A 238 -14.64 0.59 5.23
C ASN A 238 -15.91 -0.22 4.98
N LEU A 239 -16.38 -0.19 3.73
CA LEU A 239 -17.45 -1.08 3.26
C LEU A 239 -16.81 -2.27 2.55
N ILE A 240 -17.18 -3.48 2.97
CA ILE A 240 -16.78 -4.71 2.30
C ILE A 240 -18.01 -5.46 1.80
N ASN A 241 -17.87 -6.11 0.65
CA ASN A 241 -18.89 -7.00 0.10
C ASN A 241 -18.52 -8.44 0.46
N VAL A 242 -19.37 -9.12 1.23
CA VAL A 242 -19.18 -10.52 1.66
C VAL A 242 -20.54 -11.21 1.59
N ASP A 243 -20.61 -12.37 0.93
CA ASP A 243 -21.82 -13.20 0.79
C ASP A 243 -23.06 -12.41 0.31
N ASP A 244 -22.90 -11.65 -0.78
CA ASP A 244 -23.93 -10.79 -1.37
C ASP A 244 -24.47 -9.67 -0.46
N ALA A 245 -23.81 -9.41 0.68
CA ALA A 245 -24.11 -8.31 1.58
C ALA A 245 -22.98 -7.29 1.62
N THR A 246 -23.33 -6.00 1.66
CA THR A 246 -22.38 -4.92 1.98
C THR A 246 -22.44 -4.67 3.48
N ILE A 247 -21.31 -4.86 4.16
CA ILE A 247 -21.18 -4.59 5.60
C ILE A 247 -20.14 -3.50 5.85
N ARG A 248 -20.40 -2.69 6.87
CA ARG A 248 -19.48 -1.66 7.33
C ARG A 248 -18.59 -2.22 8.44
N ILE A 249 -17.29 -2.05 8.30
CA ILE A 249 -16.29 -2.54 9.22
C ILE A 249 -15.35 -1.42 9.66
N HIS A 250 -14.93 -1.43 10.92
CA HIS A 250 -13.69 -0.80 11.32
C HIS A 250 -12.53 -1.62 10.74
N ASP A 251 -11.74 -1.00 9.87
CA ASP A 251 -10.61 -1.60 9.16
C ASP A 251 -9.46 -0.59 9.13
N VAL A 252 -8.40 -0.91 8.39
CA VAL A 252 -7.25 -0.04 8.21
C VAL A 252 -6.90 0.07 6.73
N LEU A 253 -6.43 1.23 6.33
CA LEU A 253 -5.87 1.40 4.98
C LEU A 253 -4.44 0.87 4.97
N GLY A 254 -4.23 -0.27 4.30
CA GLY A 254 -2.89 -0.86 4.13
C GLY A 254 -2.10 -0.24 2.97
N VAL A 255 -2.77 0.04 1.85
CA VAL A 255 -2.21 0.54 0.59
C VAL A 255 -2.05 2.06 0.65
N GLY A 256 -0.86 2.57 0.32
CA GLY A 256 -0.53 4.00 0.37
C GLY A 256 -0.25 4.55 1.78
N ALA A 257 -0.29 3.70 2.82
CA ALA A 257 0.11 4.12 4.16
C ALA A 257 1.62 4.40 4.20
N LYS A 258 1.97 5.64 4.55
CA LYS A 258 3.35 6.14 4.62
C LYS A 258 4.16 5.33 5.62
N LEU A 259 5.36 4.96 5.23
CA LEU A 259 6.35 4.38 6.13
C LEU A 259 7.39 5.43 6.46
N TYR A 260 7.84 5.45 7.71
CA TYR A 260 8.88 6.33 8.18
C TYR A 260 10.06 5.49 8.68
N PRO A 261 11.28 5.82 8.26
CA PRO A 261 12.48 5.17 8.77
C PRO A 261 12.65 5.53 10.24
N GLN A 262 12.98 4.54 11.04
CA GLN A 262 13.37 4.79 12.42
C GLN A 262 14.83 5.28 12.48
N PRO A 263 15.19 6.10 13.48
CA PRO A 263 16.58 6.43 13.76
C PRO A 263 17.42 5.16 13.98
N ARG A 264 18.71 5.21 13.61
CA ARG A 264 19.61 4.05 13.66
C ARG A 264 19.66 3.38 15.03
N GLU A 265 19.67 4.20 16.08
CA GLU A 265 19.63 3.79 17.49
C GLU A 265 18.35 3.03 17.91
N ARG A 266 17.27 3.09 17.10
CA ARG A 266 16.02 2.35 17.34
C ARG A 266 15.87 1.09 16.49
N VAL A 267 16.73 0.88 15.50
CA VAL A 267 16.69 -0.31 14.63
C VAL A 267 16.93 -1.57 15.44
N GLU A 268 17.96 -1.56 16.31
CA GLU A 268 18.27 -2.68 17.20
C GLU A 268 17.11 -3.00 18.15
N LEU A 269 16.50 -1.98 18.76
CA LEU A 269 15.31 -2.14 19.60
C LEU A 269 14.13 -2.73 18.83
N SER A 270 13.97 -2.39 17.54
CA SER A 270 12.90 -2.94 16.70
C SER A 270 13.15 -4.41 16.38
N HIS A 271 14.40 -4.83 16.15
CA HIS A 271 14.79 -6.24 16.06
C HIS A 271 14.52 -6.99 17.36
N GLU A 272 14.91 -6.43 18.51
CA GLU A 272 14.62 -7.02 19.82
C GLU A 272 13.12 -7.20 20.04
N TRP A 273 12.33 -6.16 19.74
CA TRP A 273 10.88 -6.20 19.83
C TRP A 273 10.27 -7.28 18.93
N PHE A 274 10.66 -7.32 17.65
CA PHE A 274 10.18 -8.34 16.70
C PHE A 274 10.54 -9.75 17.18
N ASN A 275 11.79 -9.96 17.58
CA ASN A 275 12.28 -11.26 18.07
C ASN A 275 11.60 -11.69 19.37
N SER A 276 11.21 -10.73 20.22
CA SER A 276 10.46 -11.00 21.45
C SER A 276 9.08 -11.60 21.13
N LEU A 277 8.36 -11.05 20.16
CA LEU A 277 7.08 -11.60 19.70
C LEU A 277 7.28 -12.93 19.00
N TRP A 278 8.24 -12.99 18.07
CA TRP A 278 8.58 -14.18 17.27
C TRP A 278 8.86 -15.41 18.14
N THR A 279 9.61 -15.22 19.22
CA THR A 279 10.07 -16.33 20.08
C THR A 279 9.10 -16.64 21.21
N ARG A 280 8.46 -15.62 21.81
CA ARG A 280 7.68 -15.81 23.05
C ARG A 280 6.20 -16.05 22.78
N LEU A 281 5.61 -15.41 21.77
CA LEU A 281 4.16 -15.41 21.55
C LEU A 281 3.76 -16.11 20.26
N ALA A 282 4.59 -16.04 19.22
CA ALA A 282 4.23 -16.49 17.89
C ALA A 282 4.24 -18.02 17.75
N LYS A 283 3.34 -18.55 16.93
CA LYS A 283 3.25 -19.98 16.56
C LYS A 283 3.42 -20.15 15.05
N PRO A 284 4.02 -21.23 14.54
CA PRO A 284 4.10 -21.49 13.11
C PRO A 284 2.72 -21.43 12.43
N ALA A 285 2.67 -20.88 11.21
CA ALA A 285 1.47 -20.78 10.37
C ALA A 285 1.27 -21.99 9.44
#